data_AF-A0A818BVA0-F1
#
_entry.id   AF-A0A818BVA0-F1
#
_cell.length_a   1.000
_cell.length_b   1.000
_cell.length_c   1.000
_cell.angle_alpha   90.00
_cell.angle_beta   90.00
_cell.angle_gamma   90.00
#
_symmetry.space_group_name_H-M   'P 1'
#
loop_
_entity.id
_entity.type
_entity.pdbx_description
1 polymer ?
#
loop_
_entity_poly.entity_id
_entity_poly.type
_entity_poly.pdbx_seq_one_letter_code
_entity_poly.pdbx_strand_id
1 'polypeptide(L)'
;MPSWCAYNSLLQFLIIFILYFVEVLSRNDNHHQVLKADVGQDIIMSCIFDENKIEQVSFMRQMTGDILSLGSELFVHQSHIELKRFSSNRLDLKLKSVSQNDSGLYTCMLNDEKLMSFLIEIFDEREIKILFPPRFVWYFPLEGSVSYPENSSMNLSCHVFAIPSVNITWIHKNKNKQSKNIHYGEDLYLSSIQPSDSGLYECIASNMYHTTISRAFYVTVQYSPRVLILNGTIRSFPHETILVRCEVCSMPQVDHIYWLRQDQQIKDVNIYIKKQIINDQCSESIMKIITINEYQFNQYECKGENILGYKSDYINLQQISRVRKVKPKIYTDEINRNGRTALLLTKSHKKKKNLTITTTESNKIFLSNSFAKKIEWFWLLSLFINWIRPV
;
A
#
# COMPACT_ATOMS: atom_id res chain seq x y z
N MET A 1 -8.12 -86.27 -11.19
CA MET A 1 -6.97 -85.37 -11.46
C MET A 1 -7.47 -84.10 -12.16
N PRO A 2 -7.75 -82.99 -11.44
CA PRO A 2 -7.95 -81.69 -12.09
C PRO A 2 -7.18 -80.51 -11.44
N SER A 3 -6.18 -80.77 -10.60
CA SER A 3 -5.47 -79.71 -9.85
C SER A 3 -4.20 -79.16 -10.51
N TRP A 4 -3.74 -79.73 -11.63
CA TRP A 4 -2.50 -79.31 -12.31
C TRP A 4 -2.70 -78.27 -13.43
N CYS A 5 -3.93 -78.06 -13.93
CA CYS A 5 -4.20 -77.07 -14.98
C CYS A 5 -4.44 -75.65 -14.42
N ALA A 6 -4.99 -75.52 -13.21
CA ALA A 6 -5.26 -74.21 -12.59
C ALA A 6 -3.98 -73.50 -12.11
N TYR A 7 -3.00 -74.25 -11.60
CA TYR A 7 -1.72 -73.72 -11.13
C TYR A 7 -0.88 -73.16 -12.29
N ASN A 8 -0.95 -73.78 -13.47
CA ASN A 8 -0.29 -73.29 -14.68
C ASN A 8 -0.90 -71.98 -15.19
N SER A 9 -2.22 -71.79 -15.11
CA SER A 9 -2.84 -70.53 -15.57
C SER A 9 -2.46 -69.33 -14.69
N LEU A 10 -2.45 -69.49 -13.36
CA LEU A 10 -2.08 -68.42 -12.42
C LEU A 10 -0.59 -68.08 -12.51
N LEU A 11 0.29 -69.07 -12.68
CA LEU A 11 1.71 -68.84 -12.90
C LEU A 11 1.96 -68.10 -14.22
N GLN A 12 1.20 -68.40 -15.27
CA GLN A 12 1.28 -67.76 -16.56
C GLN A 12 0.80 -66.29 -16.52
N PHE A 13 -0.28 -66.00 -15.79
CA PHE A 13 -0.70 -64.60 -15.52
C PHE A 13 0.33 -63.83 -14.69
N LEU A 14 0.95 -64.46 -13.68
CA LEU A 14 1.98 -63.82 -12.85
C LEU A 14 3.27 -63.56 -13.63
N ILE A 15 3.66 -64.46 -14.53
CA ILE A 15 4.80 -64.30 -15.43
C ILE A 15 4.53 -63.19 -16.46
N ILE A 16 3.33 -63.11 -17.04
CA ILE A 16 2.94 -62.01 -17.94
C ILE A 16 2.97 -60.67 -17.20
N PHE A 17 2.48 -60.61 -15.97
CA PHE A 17 2.50 -59.40 -15.15
C PHE A 17 3.92 -58.98 -14.75
N ILE A 18 4.79 -59.93 -14.44
CA ILE A 18 6.20 -59.69 -14.13
C ILE A 18 6.99 -59.26 -15.37
N LEU A 19 6.78 -59.90 -16.53
CA LEU A 19 7.44 -59.50 -17.79
C LEU A 19 7.01 -58.10 -18.23
N TYR A 20 5.71 -57.79 -18.10
CA TYR A 20 5.17 -56.44 -18.31
C TYR A 20 5.84 -55.40 -17.40
N PHE A 21 6.08 -55.72 -16.12
CA PHE A 21 6.75 -54.82 -15.17
C PHE A 21 8.27 -54.69 -15.42
N VAL A 22 8.92 -55.73 -15.94
CA VAL A 22 10.37 -55.74 -16.21
C VAL A 22 10.70 -54.94 -17.48
N GLU A 23 9.91 -55.03 -18.54
CA GLU A 23 10.09 -54.21 -19.76
C GLU A 23 9.86 -52.72 -19.51
N VAL A 24 8.94 -52.37 -18.61
CA VAL A 24 8.70 -50.97 -18.18
C VAL A 24 9.91 -50.37 -17.45
N LEU A 25 10.71 -51.18 -16.75
CA LEU A 25 11.87 -50.72 -15.98
C LEU A 25 13.19 -50.69 -16.79
N SER A 26 13.25 -51.31 -17.98
CA SER A 26 14.50 -51.44 -18.75
C SER A 26 14.63 -50.48 -19.94
N ARG A 27 13.65 -49.61 -20.20
CA ARG A 27 13.67 -48.76 -21.40
C ARG A 27 14.40 -47.44 -21.16
N ASN A 28 15.55 -47.32 -21.80
CA ASN A 28 16.40 -46.13 -21.81
C ASN A 28 15.74 -45.02 -22.66
N ASP A 29 15.69 -43.81 -22.08
CA ASP A 29 15.15 -42.55 -22.61
C ASP A 29 15.41 -42.35 -24.11
N ASN A 30 14.37 -41.98 -24.90
CA ASN A 30 14.53 -41.03 -26.02
C ASN A 30 13.26 -40.52 -26.76
N HIS A 31 12.02 -40.77 -26.34
CA HIS A 31 10.85 -40.15 -27.00
C HIS A 31 9.67 -39.82 -26.07
N HIS A 32 9.90 -39.37 -24.83
CA HIS A 32 8.82 -38.72 -24.06
C HIS A 32 8.50 -37.35 -24.65
N GLN A 33 7.63 -37.31 -25.67
CA GLN A 33 7.20 -36.06 -26.29
C GLN A 33 6.07 -35.43 -25.47
N VAL A 34 6.28 -34.18 -25.04
CA VAL A 34 5.25 -33.41 -24.34
C VAL A 34 4.49 -32.57 -25.35
N LEU A 35 3.22 -32.90 -25.58
CA LEU A 35 2.31 -32.10 -26.38
C LEU A 35 1.63 -31.05 -25.49
N LYS A 36 1.69 -29.79 -25.89
CA LYS A 36 1.04 -28.67 -25.18
C LYS A 36 -0.06 -28.10 -26.06
N ALA A 37 -1.23 -27.87 -25.48
CA ALA A 37 -2.32 -27.16 -26.14
C ALA A 37 -3.10 -26.33 -25.13
N ASP A 38 -3.64 -25.20 -25.57
CA ASP A 38 -4.53 -24.40 -24.72
C ASP A 38 -5.91 -25.08 -24.61
N VAL A 39 -6.61 -24.87 -23.49
CA VAL A 39 -8.01 -25.33 -23.32
C VAL A 39 -8.85 -24.88 -24.53
N GLY A 40 -9.63 -25.82 -25.09
CA GLY A 40 -10.48 -25.60 -26.24
C GLY A 40 -9.80 -25.79 -27.61
N GLN A 41 -8.49 -26.04 -27.66
CA GLN A 41 -7.81 -26.45 -28.90
C GLN A 41 -8.02 -27.94 -29.19
N ASP A 42 -7.78 -28.33 -30.43
CA ASP A 42 -7.74 -29.73 -30.82
C ASP A 42 -6.30 -30.27 -30.72
N ILE A 43 -6.15 -31.50 -30.21
CA ILE A 43 -4.87 -32.22 -30.22
C ILE A 43 -4.99 -33.43 -31.14
N ILE A 44 -3.95 -33.70 -31.93
CA ILE A 44 -3.84 -34.90 -32.75
C ILE A 44 -2.58 -35.65 -32.36
N MET A 45 -2.76 -36.91 -31.97
CA MET A 45 -1.68 -37.85 -31.76
C MET A 45 -1.65 -38.83 -32.92
N SER A 46 -0.57 -38.79 -33.70
CA SER A 46 -0.38 -39.68 -34.84
C SER A 46 0.51 -40.85 -34.46
N CYS A 47 -0.03 -42.05 -34.55
CA CYS A 47 0.74 -43.28 -34.45
C CYS A 47 1.06 -43.81 -35.85
N ILE A 48 2.35 -43.85 -36.19
CA ILE A 48 2.85 -44.25 -37.51
C ILE A 48 3.73 -45.49 -37.35
N PHE A 49 3.34 -46.60 -37.96
CA PHE A 49 3.93 -47.92 -37.68
C PHE A 49 4.25 -48.72 -38.96
N ASP A 50 5.02 -49.81 -38.87
CA ASP A 50 5.36 -50.65 -40.04
C ASP A 50 4.24 -51.65 -40.38
N GLU A 51 3.60 -51.49 -41.54
CA GLU A 51 2.45 -52.31 -41.97
C GLU A 51 2.78 -53.80 -42.08
N ASN A 52 4.05 -54.15 -42.30
CA ASN A 52 4.44 -55.53 -42.56
C ASN A 52 4.48 -56.40 -41.30
N LYS A 53 4.41 -55.78 -40.12
CA LYS A 53 4.63 -56.44 -38.82
C LYS A 53 3.46 -56.33 -37.85
N ILE A 54 2.43 -55.52 -38.13
CA ILE A 54 1.46 -55.13 -37.10
C ILE A 54 0.05 -55.26 -37.64
N GLU A 55 -0.77 -56.07 -36.96
CA GLU A 55 -2.17 -56.32 -37.35
C GLU A 55 -3.14 -55.42 -36.56
N GLN A 56 -2.80 -55.05 -35.33
CA GLN A 56 -3.67 -54.26 -34.47
C GLN A 56 -2.92 -53.15 -33.73
N VAL A 57 -3.51 -51.95 -33.74
CA VAL A 57 -3.00 -50.75 -33.07
C VAL A 57 -4.05 -50.22 -32.13
N SER A 58 -3.65 -49.80 -30.93
CA SER A 58 -4.56 -49.29 -29.91
C SER A 58 -3.98 -48.07 -29.23
N PHE A 59 -4.87 -47.18 -28.79
CA PHE A 59 -4.51 -46.09 -27.88
C PHE A 59 -5.01 -46.40 -26.48
N MET A 60 -4.18 -46.13 -25.49
CA MET A 60 -4.54 -46.20 -24.08
C MET A 60 -4.19 -44.91 -23.35
N ARG A 61 -4.93 -44.65 -22.27
CA ARG A 61 -4.58 -43.66 -21.26
C ARG A 61 -3.95 -44.36 -20.06
N GLN A 62 -2.65 -44.18 -19.87
CA GLN A 62 -1.89 -44.98 -18.91
C GLN A 62 -2.27 -44.71 -17.44
N MET A 63 -2.59 -43.47 -17.10
CA MET A 63 -2.93 -43.09 -15.71
C MET A 63 -4.23 -43.70 -15.21
N THR A 64 -5.21 -43.90 -16.09
CA THR A 64 -6.53 -44.47 -15.74
C THR A 64 -6.64 -45.94 -16.11
N GLY A 65 -5.73 -46.46 -16.96
CA GLY A 65 -5.80 -47.82 -17.50
C GLY A 65 -6.87 -47.98 -18.58
N ASP A 66 -7.45 -46.88 -19.06
CA ASP A 66 -8.52 -46.92 -20.06
C ASP A 66 -7.94 -47.24 -21.44
N ILE A 67 -8.42 -48.32 -22.07
CA ILE A 67 -8.20 -48.59 -23.49
C ILE A 67 -9.15 -47.70 -24.28
N LEU A 68 -8.61 -46.71 -24.96
CA LEU A 68 -9.39 -45.73 -25.72
C LEU A 68 -9.89 -46.31 -27.03
N SER A 69 -9.04 -47.08 -27.72
CA SER A 69 -9.35 -47.70 -29.01
C SER A 69 -8.68 -49.07 -29.15
N LEU A 70 -9.26 -49.91 -30.02
CA LEU A 70 -8.66 -51.15 -30.49
C LEU A 70 -8.85 -51.23 -32.01
N GLY A 71 -7.76 -51.26 -32.77
CA GLY A 71 -7.80 -51.19 -34.22
C GLY A 71 -8.34 -49.84 -34.71
N SER A 72 -9.43 -49.86 -35.48
CA SER A 72 -10.11 -48.65 -35.97
C SER A 72 -11.40 -48.33 -35.20
N GLU A 73 -11.62 -48.99 -34.07
CA GLU A 73 -12.81 -48.81 -33.24
C GLU A 73 -12.47 -48.07 -31.94
N LEU A 74 -13.31 -47.11 -31.56
CA LEU A 74 -13.21 -46.38 -30.30
C LEU A 74 -14.08 -47.08 -29.24
N PHE A 75 -13.49 -47.44 -28.10
CA PHE A 75 -14.20 -48.13 -27.01
C PHE A 75 -14.79 -47.16 -25.99
N VAL A 76 -14.29 -45.92 -25.97
CA VAL A 76 -14.73 -44.88 -25.04
C VAL A 76 -15.86 -44.06 -25.66
N HIS A 77 -17.01 -44.01 -24.97
CA HIS A 77 -18.15 -43.16 -25.34
C HIS A 77 -17.94 -41.70 -24.90
N GLN A 78 -16.83 -41.09 -25.33
CA GLN A 78 -16.57 -39.66 -25.13
C GLN A 78 -16.65 -38.96 -26.47
N SER A 79 -17.66 -38.10 -26.65
CA SER A 79 -17.97 -37.44 -27.93
C SER A 79 -16.87 -36.48 -28.41
N HIS A 80 -15.93 -36.12 -27.55
CA HIS A 80 -14.79 -35.25 -27.90
C HIS A 80 -13.55 -36.03 -28.35
N ILE A 81 -13.57 -37.37 -28.33
CA ILE A 81 -12.47 -38.20 -28.82
C ILE A 81 -12.86 -38.80 -30.18
N GLU A 82 -11.99 -38.66 -31.17
CA GLU A 82 -12.17 -39.20 -32.50
C GLU A 82 -10.96 -40.01 -32.95
N LEU A 83 -11.22 -41.12 -33.62
CA LEU A 83 -10.18 -41.93 -34.23
C LEU A 83 -10.26 -41.82 -35.75
N LYS A 84 -9.14 -41.56 -36.40
CA LYS A 84 -9.07 -41.46 -37.86
C LYS A 84 -7.91 -42.26 -38.43
N ARG A 85 -8.22 -43.28 -39.24
CA ARG A 85 -7.24 -44.00 -40.05
C ARG A 85 -6.92 -43.16 -41.29
N PHE A 86 -5.67 -42.71 -41.42
CA PHE A 86 -5.23 -41.90 -42.56
C PHE A 86 -4.63 -42.76 -43.69
N SER A 87 -3.95 -43.85 -43.32
CA SER A 87 -3.34 -44.81 -44.24
C SER A 87 -3.19 -46.17 -43.54
N SER A 88 -2.75 -47.20 -44.26
CA SER A 88 -2.47 -48.52 -43.72
C SER A 88 -1.39 -48.51 -42.62
N ASN A 89 -0.50 -47.51 -42.59
CA ASN A 89 0.52 -47.33 -41.54
C ASN A 89 0.24 -46.22 -40.53
N ARG A 90 -0.89 -45.50 -40.61
CA ARG A 90 -1.14 -44.33 -39.75
C ARG A 90 -2.54 -44.30 -39.15
N LEU A 91 -2.57 -44.24 -37.82
CA LEU A 91 -3.78 -44.06 -37.03
C LEU A 91 -3.64 -42.81 -36.14
N ASP A 92 -4.58 -41.89 -36.26
CA ASP A 92 -4.59 -40.65 -35.50
C ASP A 92 -5.70 -40.67 -34.44
N LEU A 93 -5.33 -40.39 -33.19
CA LEU A 93 -6.26 -40.09 -32.10
C LEU A 93 -6.38 -38.57 -31.97
N LYS A 94 -7.58 -38.05 -32.24
CA LYS A 94 -7.91 -36.63 -32.14
C LYS A 94 -8.73 -36.37 -30.89
N LEU A 95 -8.27 -35.46 -30.03
CA LEU A 95 -9.03 -34.89 -28.93
C LEU A 95 -9.54 -33.52 -29.36
N LYS A 96 -10.85 -33.36 -29.45
CA LYS A 96 -11.52 -32.10 -29.81
C LYS A 96 -11.72 -31.22 -28.60
N SER A 97 -11.48 -29.92 -28.74
CA SER A 97 -11.79 -28.92 -27.72
C SER A 97 -11.36 -29.35 -26.31
N VAL A 98 -10.06 -29.62 -26.15
CA VAL A 98 -9.49 -30.26 -24.94
C VAL A 98 -9.79 -29.50 -23.65
N SER A 99 -10.02 -30.25 -22.59
CA SER A 99 -10.26 -29.81 -21.23
C SER A 99 -9.08 -30.16 -20.31
N GLN A 100 -9.02 -29.60 -19.11
CA GLN A 100 -7.97 -29.93 -18.14
C GLN A 100 -7.89 -31.44 -17.84
N ASN A 101 -9.04 -32.12 -17.86
CA ASN A 101 -9.16 -33.56 -17.60
C ASN A 101 -8.56 -34.44 -18.71
N ASP A 102 -8.25 -33.88 -19.88
CA ASP A 102 -7.59 -34.60 -20.97
C ASP A 102 -6.06 -34.65 -20.80
N SER A 103 -5.51 -33.95 -19.80
CA SER A 103 -4.08 -34.02 -19.47
C SER A 103 -3.68 -35.42 -18.97
N GLY A 104 -2.49 -35.87 -19.33
CA GLY A 104 -1.95 -37.15 -18.89
C GLY A 104 -1.13 -37.85 -19.95
N LEU A 105 -0.73 -39.09 -19.64
CA LEU A 105 0.09 -39.91 -20.52
C LEU A 105 -0.79 -40.79 -21.41
N TYR A 106 -0.60 -40.63 -22.73
CA TYR A 106 -1.27 -41.39 -23.76
C TYR A 106 -0.25 -42.22 -24.51
N THR A 107 -0.62 -43.46 -24.77
CA THR A 107 0.30 -44.42 -25.37
C THR A 107 -0.34 -45.06 -26.58
N CYS A 108 0.38 -45.09 -27.69
CA CYS A 108 0.07 -45.96 -28.81
C CYS A 108 0.75 -47.31 -28.59
N MET A 109 -0.03 -48.38 -28.65
CA MET A 109 0.40 -49.75 -28.50
C MET A 109 0.24 -50.50 -29.82
N LEU A 110 1.20 -51.36 -30.12
CA LEU A 110 1.17 -52.23 -31.27
C LEU A 110 1.07 -53.68 -30.79
N ASN A 111 0.16 -54.43 -31.41
CA ASN A 111 -0.03 -55.85 -31.15
C ASN A 111 0.32 -56.65 -32.42
N ASP A 112 1.33 -57.51 -32.33
CA ASP A 112 1.77 -58.40 -33.39
C ASP A 112 1.25 -59.83 -33.11
N GLU A 113 0.13 -60.19 -33.74
CA GLU A 113 -0.43 -61.55 -33.60
C GLU A 113 0.48 -62.64 -34.19
N LYS A 114 1.40 -62.31 -35.11
CA LYS A 114 2.26 -63.30 -35.79
C LYS A 114 3.40 -63.82 -34.92
N LEU A 115 3.84 -63.07 -33.93
CA LEU A 115 4.95 -63.48 -33.07
C LEU A 115 4.54 -64.52 -32.02
N MET A 116 3.24 -64.85 -31.90
CA MET A 116 2.70 -65.69 -30.82
C MET A 116 3.09 -65.17 -29.42
N SER A 117 3.56 -63.92 -29.34
CA SER A 117 3.90 -63.21 -28.13
C SER A 117 2.65 -62.43 -27.71
N PHE A 118 2.23 -62.62 -26.46
CA PHE A 118 1.26 -61.73 -25.83
C PHE A 118 1.89 -60.37 -25.46
N LEU A 119 3.00 -60.00 -26.11
CA LEU A 119 3.80 -58.82 -25.75
C LEU A 119 3.23 -57.63 -26.51
N ILE A 120 2.51 -56.79 -25.78
CA ILE A 120 2.04 -55.49 -26.24
C ILE A 120 3.24 -54.55 -26.22
N GLU A 121 3.74 -54.16 -27.39
CA GLU A 121 4.84 -53.20 -27.47
C GLU A 121 4.30 -51.77 -27.34
N ILE A 122 4.77 -51.06 -26.31
CA ILE A 122 4.62 -49.61 -26.21
C ILE A 122 5.43 -48.99 -27.36
N PHE A 123 4.76 -48.28 -28.27
CA PHE A 123 5.42 -47.76 -29.47
C PHE A 123 5.70 -46.26 -29.39
N ASP A 124 4.73 -45.48 -28.94
CA ASP A 124 4.87 -44.02 -28.80
C ASP A 124 4.13 -43.55 -27.55
N GLU A 125 4.84 -42.84 -26.68
CA GLU A 125 4.33 -42.29 -25.42
C GLU A 125 4.34 -40.77 -25.46
N ARG A 126 3.17 -40.17 -25.24
CA ARG A 126 2.99 -38.72 -25.29
C ARG A 126 2.35 -38.20 -24.02
N GLU A 127 3.03 -37.28 -23.36
CA GLU A 127 2.45 -36.53 -22.25
C GLU A 127 1.68 -35.33 -22.80
N ILE A 128 0.37 -35.29 -22.60
CA ILE A 128 -0.47 -34.14 -22.93
C ILE A 128 -0.52 -33.20 -21.72
N LYS A 129 -0.10 -31.95 -21.92
CA LYS A 129 -0.25 -30.85 -20.97
C LYS A 129 -1.21 -29.81 -21.51
N ILE A 130 -2.39 -29.71 -20.89
CA ILE A 130 -3.37 -28.69 -21.24
C ILE A 130 -3.04 -27.39 -20.49
N LEU A 131 -2.75 -26.35 -21.26
CA LEU A 131 -2.42 -25.02 -20.76
C LEU A 131 -3.71 -24.22 -20.54
N PHE A 132 -3.74 -23.45 -19.46
CA PHE A 132 -4.88 -22.58 -19.16
C PHE A 132 -4.43 -21.32 -18.45
N PRO A 133 -5.17 -20.22 -18.61
CA PRO A 133 -4.86 -18.98 -17.93
C PRO A 133 -4.92 -19.13 -16.41
N PRO A 134 -4.16 -18.32 -15.66
CA PRO A 134 -4.15 -18.36 -14.21
C PRO A 134 -5.55 -18.15 -13.63
N ARG A 135 -6.02 -19.07 -12.79
CA ARG A 135 -7.27 -18.92 -12.02
C ARG A 135 -6.96 -18.70 -10.55
N PHE A 136 -7.55 -17.66 -9.97
CA PHE A 136 -7.50 -17.42 -8.53
C PHE A 136 -8.40 -18.43 -7.82
N VAL A 137 -7.80 -19.31 -7.03
CA VAL A 137 -8.54 -20.36 -6.30
C VAL A 137 -8.95 -19.91 -4.91
N TRP A 138 -8.13 -19.08 -4.27
CA TRP A 138 -8.40 -18.55 -2.95
C TRP A 138 -7.59 -17.26 -2.71
N TYR A 139 -8.10 -16.41 -1.83
CA TYR A 139 -7.45 -15.17 -1.43
C TYR A 139 -7.83 -14.77 -0.01
N PHE A 140 -6.99 -13.95 0.61
CA PHE A 140 -7.26 -13.30 1.88
C PHE A 140 -6.89 -11.80 1.80
N PRO A 141 -7.78 -10.88 2.24
CA PRO A 141 -9.12 -11.11 2.81
C PRO A 141 -10.17 -11.55 1.77
N LEU A 142 -11.22 -12.26 2.20
CA LEU A 142 -12.32 -12.73 1.33
C LEU A 142 -13.36 -11.65 1.02
N GLU A 143 -13.46 -10.65 1.88
CA GLU A 143 -14.39 -9.53 1.75
C GLU A 143 -13.86 -8.44 0.81
N GLY A 144 -12.56 -8.48 0.50
CA GLY A 144 -11.89 -7.48 -0.35
C GLY A 144 -11.40 -6.26 0.42
N SER A 145 -11.62 -6.22 1.74
CA SER A 145 -11.05 -5.19 2.62
C SER A 145 -10.67 -5.77 3.96
N VAL A 146 -9.61 -5.25 4.57
CA VAL A 146 -9.14 -5.65 5.91
C VAL A 146 -8.52 -4.46 6.63
N SER A 147 -8.64 -4.44 7.95
CA SER A 147 -8.05 -3.42 8.81
C SER A 147 -7.02 -4.00 9.75
N TYR A 148 -5.90 -3.30 9.91
CA TYR A 148 -4.82 -3.69 10.82
C TYR A 148 -4.41 -2.52 11.72
N PRO A 149 -4.02 -2.75 12.98
CA PRO A 149 -3.45 -1.70 13.82
C PRO A 149 -2.09 -1.21 13.30
N GLU A 150 -1.78 0.06 13.52
CA GLU A 150 -0.44 0.62 13.30
C GLU A 150 0.63 -0.15 14.10
N ASN A 151 1.83 -0.26 13.52
CA ASN A 151 2.97 -1.02 14.05
C ASN A 151 2.73 -2.53 14.18
N SER A 152 1.59 -3.05 13.71
CA SER A 152 1.38 -4.49 13.60
C SER A 152 2.01 -5.06 12.32
N SER A 153 1.90 -6.36 12.15
CA SER A 153 2.12 -7.00 10.86
C SER A 153 0.79 -7.23 10.14
N MET A 154 0.83 -7.25 8.81
CA MET A 154 -0.28 -7.66 7.96
C MET A 154 0.14 -8.78 7.01
N ASN A 155 -0.84 -9.59 6.60
CA ASN A 155 -0.68 -10.64 5.62
C ASN A 155 -1.83 -10.59 4.61
N LEU A 156 -1.52 -10.53 3.32
CA LEU A 156 -2.47 -10.76 2.23
C LEU A 156 -2.07 -12.01 1.48
N SER A 157 -3.03 -12.84 1.09
CA SER A 157 -2.73 -14.10 0.41
C SER A 157 -3.51 -14.22 -0.88
N CYS A 158 -2.89 -14.83 -1.88
CA CYS A 158 -3.49 -15.05 -3.17
C CYS A 158 -2.92 -16.31 -3.81
N HIS A 159 -3.75 -17.35 -3.86
CA HIS A 159 -3.36 -18.64 -4.40
C HIS A 159 -3.91 -18.82 -5.81
N VAL A 160 -3.03 -19.28 -6.70
CA VAL A 160 -3.31 -19.30 -8.12
C VAL A 160 -3.04 -20.68 -8.68
N PHE A 161 -4.00 -21.22 -9.41
CA PHE A 161 -3.81 -22.43 -10.17
C PHE A 161 -3.62 -22.10 -11.65
N ALA A 162 -2.51 -22.53 -12.23
CA ALA A 162 -2.15 -22.23 -13.61
C ALA A 162 -1.24 -23.33 -14.16
N ILE A 163 -1.40 -23.66 -15.44
CA ILE A 163 -0.42 -24.44 -16.21
C ILE A 163 -0.12 -23.66 -17.50
N PRO A 164 1.15 -23.28 -17.77
CA PRO A 164 2.32 -23.48 -16.92
C PRO A 164 2.27 -22.62 -15.65
N SER A 165 3.04 -23.01 -14.64
CA SER A 165 3.15 -22.29 -13.36
C SER A 165 3.44 -20.80 -13.57
N VAL A 166 2.92 -19.99 -12.66
CA VAL A 166 2.98 -18.53 -12.73
C VAL A 166 3.89 -17.96 -11.67
N ASN A 167 4.48 -16.82 -11.99
CA ASN A 167 5.09 -15.94 -11.01
C ASN A 167 4.01 -15.02 -10.44
N ILE A 168 3.97 -14.94 -9.12
CA ILE A 168 3.01 -14.14 -8.38
C ILE A 168 3.70 -12.92 -7.81
N THR A 169 3.09 -11.75 -8.04
CA THR A 169 3.60 -10.47 -7.56
C THR A 169 2.49 -9.62 -6.98
N TRP A 170 2.77 -8.91 -5.89
CA TRP A 170 1.85 -7.95 -5.29
C TRP A 170 2.25 -6.52 -5.64
N ILE A 171 1.25 -5.69 -5.92
CA ILE A 171 1.43 -4.26 -6.18
C ILE A 171 0.58 -3.42 -5.23
N HIS A 172 1.18 -2.37 -4.64
CA HIS A 172 0.45 -1.31 -3.94
C HIS A 172 0.17 -0.15 -4.89
N LYS A 173 -1.10 0.10 -5.22
CA LYS A 173 -1.50 1.08 -6.26
C LYS A 173 -1.19 2.53 -5.90
N ASN A 174 -1.13 2.86 -4.61
CA ASN A 174 -1.09 4.26 -4.13
C ASN A 174 0.31 4.77 -3.81
N LYS A 175 1.36 3.94 -3.83
CA LYS A 175 2.75 4.42 -3.75
C LYS A 175 3.33 4.55 -5.14
N ASN A 176 3.90 5.73 -5.44
CA ASN A 176 4.57 6.03 -6.71
C ASN A 176 5.43 4.85 -7.19
N LYS A 177 5.36 4.58 -8.50
CA LYS A 177 5.98 3.46 -9.26
C LYS A 177 7.53 3.37 -9.18
N GLN A 178 8.18 3.86 -8.14
CA GLN A 178 9.58 3.59 -7.88
C GLN A 178 9.69 2.21 -7.22
N SER A 179 9.70 1.15 -8.05
CA SER A 179 10.35 -0.18 -7.91
C SER A 179 10.54 -0.87 -6.53
N LYS A 180 9.99 -0.38 -5.43
CA LYS A 180 10.19 -0.84 -4.04
C LYS A 180 8.93 -1.39 -3.38
N ASN A 181 7.80 -1.47 -4.10
CA ASN A 181 6.54 -1.99 -3.57
C ASN A 181 6.05 -3.24 -4.32
N ILE A 182 6.99 -3.99 -4.91
CA ILE A 182 6.71 -5.28 -5.55
C ILE A 182 7.17 -6.36 -4.60
N HIS A 183 6.23 -7.20 -4.17
CA HIS A 183 6.52 -8.37 -3.36
C HIS A 183 6.25 -9.62 -4.17
N TYR A 184 7.09 -10.64 -4.01
CA TYR A 184 7.00 -11.89 -4.76
C TYR A 184 6.45 -13.00 -3.86
N GLY A 185 5.63 -13.87 -4.44
CA GLY A 185 5.02 -15.00 -3.76
C GLY A 185 3.51 -14.85 -3.55
N GLU A 186 2.87 -15.97 -3.18
CA GLU A 186 1.42 -16.03 -2.93
C GLU A 186 1.01 -15.13 -1.76
N ASP A 187 1.90 -15.00 -0.77
CA ASP A 187 1.69 -14.22 0.44
C ASP A 187 2.50 -12.92 0.45
N LEU A 188 1.83 -11.82 0.80
CA LEU A 188 2.42 -10.53 1.10
C LEU A 188 2.42 -10.31 2.60
N TYR A 189 3.60 -10.44 3.21
CA TYR A 189 3.83 -10.10 4.61
C TYR A 189 4.54 -8.75 4.75
N LEU A 190 3.94 -7.83 5.48
CA LEU A 190 4.54 -6.55 5.86
C LEU A 190 4.51 -6.40 7.38
N SER A 191 5.64 -6.04 7.98
CA SER A 191 5.78 -5.81 9.42
C SER A 191 5.90 -4.33 9.75
N SER A 192 5.53 -3.98 10.99
CA SER A 192 5.59 -2.60 11.50
C SER A 192 4.89 -1.59 10.60
N ILE A 193 3.70 -1.96 10.11
CA ILE A 193 2.95 -1.18 9.11
C ILE A 193 2.60 0.22 9.63
N GLN A 194 2.63 1.19 8.72
CA GLN A 194 2.36 2.60 8.96
C GLN A 194 1.10 3.04 8.22
N PRO A 195 0.49 4.19 8.57
CA PRO A 195 -0.69 4.69 7.86
C PRO A 195 -0.50 4.85 6.36
N SER A 196 0.73 5.11 5.91
CA SER A 196 1.10 5.19 4.48
C SER A 196 1.08 3.86 3.73
N ASP A 197 0.99 2.73 4.44
CA ASP A 197 0.79 1.40 3.86
C ASP A 197 -0.68 1.10 3.55
N SER A 198 -1.61 1.97 3.97
CA SER A 198 -3.03 1.86 3.60
C SER A 198 -3.21 2.04 2.08
N GLY A 199 -4.25 1.43 1.53
CA GLY A 199 -4.65 1.59 0.13
C GLY A 199 -4.95 0.29 -0.58
N LEU A 200 -4.98 0.34 -1.91
CA LEU A 200 -5.33 -0.79 -2.76
C LEU A 200 -4.10 -1.65 -3.08
N TYR A 201 -4.25 -2.95 -2.84
CA TYR A 201 -3.29 -3.99 -3.20
C TYR A 201 -3.89 -4.91 -4.26
N GLU A 202 -3.09 -5.31 -5.26
CA GLU A 202 -3.49 -6.31 -6.24
C GLU A 202 -2.41 -7.37 -6.36
N CYS A 203 -2.84 -8.60 -6.56
CA CYS A 203 -1.98 -9.72 -6.90
C CYS A 203 -2.01 -9.93 -8.42
N ILE A 204 -0.83 -10.10 -9.01
CA ILE A 204 -0.63 -10.32 -10.44
C ILE A 204 0.01 -11.69 -10.61
N ALA A 205 -0.71 -12.57 -11.29
CA ALA A 205 -0.24 -13.88 -11.70
C ALA A 205 0.16 -13.84 -13.16
N SER A 206 1.44 -14.09 -13.45
CA SER A 206 1.98 -14.00 -14.80
C SER A 206 2.87 -15.18 -15.15
N ASN A 207 2.71 -15.71 -16.36
CA ASN A 207 3.67 -16.60 -16.99
C ASN A 207 3.96 -16.08 -18.41
N MET A 208 4.77 -16.81 -19.18
CA MET A 208 5.17 -16.40 -20.53
C MET A 208 4.01 -16.28 -21.55
N TYR A 209 2.82 -16.78 -21.22
CA TYR A 209 1.65 -16.80 -22.12
C TYR A 209 0.50 -15.93 -21.63
N HIS A 210 0.31 -15.83 -20.31
CA HIS A 210 -0.87 -15.26 -19.68
C HIS A 210 -0.49 -14.37 -18.51
N THR A 211 -1.21 -13.25 -18.37
CA THR A 211 -1.18 -12.40 -17.18
C THR A 211 -2.61 -12.17 -16.70
N THR A 212 -2.88 -12.45 -15.44
CA THR A 212 -4.18 -12.22 -14.81
C THR A 212 -3.98 -11.45 -13.50
N ILE A 213 -4.84 -10.48 -13.26
CA ILE A 213 -4.79 -9.61 -12.07
C ILE A 213 -5.98 -9.98 -11.18
N SER A 214 -5.74 -10.07 -9.88
CA SER A 214 -6.80 -10.30 -8.90
C SER A 214 -7.74 -9.10 -8.82
N ARG A 215 -8.84 -9.25 -8.10
CA ARG A 215 -9.54 -8.07 -7.57
C ARG A 215 -8.61 -7.24 -6.68
N ALA A 216 -8.92 -5.96 -6.51
CA ALA A 216 -8.19 -5.11 -5.58
C ALA A 216 -8.64 -5.36 -4.14
N PHE A 217 -7.68 -5.42 -3.22
CA PHE A 217 -7.89 -5.54 -1.78
C PHE A 217 -7.62 -4.19 -1.12
N TYR A 218 -8.58 -3.66 -0.36
CA TYR A 218 -8.44 -2.40 0.35
C TYR A 218 -7.93 -2.63 1.77
N VAL A 219 -6.68 -2.23 2.02
CA VAL A 219 -6.06 -2.32 3.35
C VAL A 219 -6.20 -0.98 4.06
N THR A 220 -6.69 -1.02 5.31
CA THR A 220 -6.77 0.16 6.18
C THR A 220 -5.89 -0.04 7.41
N VAL A 221 -4.92 0.86 7.61
CA VAL A 221 -4.13 0.88 8.85
C VAL A 221 -4.80 1.82 9.86
N GLN A 222 -5.15 1.28 11.01
CA GLN A 222 -5.88 1.97 12.08
C GLN A 222 -4.91 2.48 13.16
N TYR A 223 -5.10 3.71 13.62
CA TYR A 223 -4.27 4.37 14.62
C TYR A 223 -5.09 5.34 15.49
N SER A 224 -4.63 5.53 16.73
CA SER A 224 -5.20 6.53 17.64
C SER A 224 -5.01 7.95 17.08
N PRO A 225 -5.82 8.95 17.49
CA PRO A 225 -5.75 10.28 16.92
C PRO A 225 -4.37 10.91 17.08
N ARG A 226 -3.92 11.63 16.05
CA ARG A 226 -2.75 12.51 16.08
C ARG A 226 -3.29 13.93 16.07
N VAL A 227 -2.99 14.68 17.12
CA VAL A 227 -3.51 16.03 17.34
C VAL A 227 -2.37 17.03 17.21
N LEU A 228 -2.59 18.08 16.43
CA LEU A 228 -1.60 19.13 16.17
C LEU A 228 -2.26 20.50 16.24
N ILE A 229 -1.79 21.38 17.11
CA ILE A 229 -2.13 22.79 17.10
C ILE A 229 -1.03 23.57 16.36
N LEU A 230 -1.43 24.37 15.38
CA LEU A 230 -0.51 25.27 14.69
C LEU A 230 -0.18 26.42 15.66
N ASN A 231 1.06 26.41 16.19
CA ASN A 231 1.66 27.30 17.19
C ASN A 231 1.48 26.84 18.65
N GLY A 232 2.56 26.91 19.45
CA GLY A 232 2.50 26.56 20.89
C GLY A 232 2.05 27.71 21.82
N THR A 233 2.09 28.95 21.37
CA THR A 233 1.66 30.11 22.17
C THR A 233 1.16 31.24 21.27
N ILE A 234 0.01 31.81 21.61
CA ILE A 234 -0.52 33.03 20.98
C ILE A 234 -0.50 34.14 22.03
N ARG A 235 0.05 35.29 21.64
CA ARG A 235 0.05 36.50 22.48
C ARG A 235 -0.86 37.54 21.85
N SER A 236 -1.75 38.12 22.64
CA SER A 236 -2.68 39.16 22.17
C SER A 236 -3.02 40.15 23.27
N PHE A 237 -3.55 41.31 22.88
CA PHE A 237 -4.14 42.24 23.83
C PHE A 237 -5.55 41.77 24.23
N PRO A 238 -6.05 42.18 25.42
CA PRO A 238 -7.45 41.99 25.76
C PRO A 238 -8.37 42.61 24.69
N HIS A 239 -9.53 42.02 24.50
CA HIS A 239 -10.57 42.41 23.54
C HIS A 239 -10.24 42.14 22.06
N GLU A 240 -9.12 41.50 21.75
CA GLU A 240 -8.82 41.01 20.40
C GLU A 240 -9.54 39.69 20.08
N THR A 241 -9.64 39.36 18.79
CA THR A 241 -10.16 38.07 18.33
C THR A 241 -9.00 37.09 18.17
N ILE A 242 -9.13 35.90 18.75
CA ILE A 242 -8.13 34.82 18.61
C ILE A 242 -8.69 33.70 17.76
N LEU A 243 -7.83 33.14 16.90
CA LEU A 243 -8.11 31.96 16.10
C LEU A 243 -7.08 30.89 16.44
N VAL A 244 -7.55 29.73 16.87
CA VAL A 244 -6.72 28.55 17.09
C VAL A 244 -7.17 27.46 16.15
N ARG A 245 -6.22 26.89 15.40
CA ARG A 245 -6.45 25.75 14.49
C ARG A 245 -5.84 24.50 15.09
N CYS A 246 -6.66 23.47 15.22
CA CYS A 246 -6.27 22.14 15.65
C CYS A 246 -6.57 21.14 14.55
N GLU A 247 -5.56 20.43 14.08
CA GLU A 247 -5.69 19.34 13.13
C GLU A 247 -5.69 18.01 13.88
N VAL A 248 -6.68 17.16 13.58
CA VAL A 248 -6.82 15.83 14.18
C VAL A 248 -6.91 14.81 13.06
N CYS A 249 -5.89 13.96 12.94
CA CYS A 249 -5.86 12.85 11.99
C CYS A 249 -5.98 11.52 12.72
N SER A 250 -6.91 10.65 12.30
CA SER A 250 -7.14 9.34 12.93
C SER A 250 -7.77 8.34 11.96
N MET A 251 -7.59 7.05 12.25
CA MET A 251 -8.29 5.98 11.56
C MET A 251 -8.67 4.89 12.59
N PRO A 252 -9.97 4.63 12.87
CA PRO A 252 -11.15 5.33 12.35
C PRO A 252 -11.17 6.83 12.68
N GLN A 253 -11.91 7.60 11.89
CA GLN A 253 -12.05 9.05 12.09
C GLN A 253 -12.68 9.38 13.46
N VAL A 254 -12.32 10.52 14.02
CA VAL A 254 -12.95 11.04 15.25
C VAL A 254 -14.35 11.59 14.95
N ASP A 255 -15.34 11.16 15.73
CA ASP A 255 -16.69 11.72 15.65
C ASP A 255 -16.69 13.16 16.15
N HIS A 256 -16.04 13.40 17.30
CA HIS A 256 -15.98 14.69 17.97
C HIS A 256 -14.54 15.11 18.31
N ILE A 257 -14.28 16.42 18.22
CA ILE A 257 -13.04 17.06 18.67
C ILE A 257 -13.41 17.98 19.83
N TYR A 258 -12.80 17.76 20.99
CA TYR A 258 -13.11 18.50 22.20
C TYR A 258 -12.12 19.63 22.43
N TRP A 259 -12.63 20.79 22.83
CA TRP A 259 -11.81 21.87 23.37
C TRP A 259 -12.07 21.99 24.87
N LEU A 260 -10.99 21.88 25.64
CA LEU A 260 -11.02 21.87 27.10
C LEU A 260 -10.20 23.04 27.64
N ARG A 261 -10.65 23.59 28.76
CA ARG A 261 -9.91 24.57 29.58
C ARG A 261 -10.00 24.10 31.03
N GLN A 262 -8.86 23.85 31.68
CA GLN A 262 -8.81 23.30 33.04
C GLN A 262 -9.62 22.00 33.17
N ASP A 263 -9.42 21.06 32.25
CA ASP A 263 -10.09 19.75 32.17
C ASP A 263 -11.61 19.80 32.00
N GLN A 264 -12.18 20.98 31.72
CA GLN A 264 -13.61 21.16 31.48
C GLN A 264 -13.88 21.61 30.05
N GLN A 265 -14.95 21.07 29.47
CA GLN A 265 -15.43 21.51 28.16
C GLN A 265 -15.82 22.98 28.21
N ILE A 266 -15.34 23.74 27.23
CA ILE A 266 -15.59 25.17 27.13
C ILE A 266 -17.08 25.43 26.87
N LYS A 267 -17.68 26.32 27.67
CA LYS A 267 -19.09 26.73 27.56
C LYS A 267 -19.25 28.26 27.39
N ASP A 268 -18.17 28.96 27.09
CA ASP A 268 -18.17 30.43 26.95
C ASP A 268 -18.94 30.86 25.69
N VAL A 269 -19.87 31.81 25.83
CA VAL A 269 -20.74 32.30 24.73
C VAL A 269 -19.95 33.05 23.63
N ASN A 270 -18.78 33.60 23.96
CA ASN A 270 -17.92 34.29 23.00
C ASN A 270 -16.95 33.36 22.27
N ILE A 271 -17.02 32.05 22.50
CA ILE A 271 -16.17 31.04 21.85
C ILE A 271 -16.99 30.25 20.85
N TYR A 272 -16.54 30.26 19.59
CA TYR A 272 -17.18 29.55 18.48
C TYR A 272 -16.23 28.47 17.98
N ILE A 273 -16.71 27.23 17.92
CA ILE A 273 -15.93 26.08 17.46
C ILE A 273 -16.56 25.57 16.16
N LYS A 274 -15.73 25.43 15.12
CA LYS A 274 -16.15 24.86 13.84
C LYS A 274 -15.25 23.68 13.49
N LYS A 275 -15.84 22.54 13.15
CA LYS A 275 -15.14 21.39 12.54
C LYS A 275 -15.23 21.47 11.02
N GLN A 276 -14.16 21.13 10.34
CA GLN A 276 -14.07 21.02 8.88
C GLN A 276 -13.32 19.73 8.54
N ILE A 277 -13.84 18.94 7.61
CA ILE A 277 -13.17 17.74 7.12
C ILE A 277 -12.09 18.19 6.10
N ILE A 278 -10.86 17.72 6.28
CA ILE A 278 -9.76 17.95 5.34
C ILE A 278 -9.76 16.82 4.30
N ASN A 279 -9.79 15.57 4.78
CA ASN A 279 -9.86 14.35 3.98
C ASN A 279 -10.43 13.20 4.82
N ASP A 280 -10.43 11.97 4.28
CA ASP A 280 -10.97 10.77 4.95
C ASP A 280 -10.21 10.33 6.21
N GLN A 281 -9.10 10.99 6.55
CA GLN A 281 -8.28 10.69 7.73
C GLN A 281 -8.17 11.88 8.69
N CYS A 282 -8.31 13.11 8.21
CA CYS A 282 -7.98 14.33 8.94
C CYS A 282 -9.15 15.31 8.97
N SER A 283 -9.38 15.90 10.15
CA SER A 283 -10.34 16.98 10.38
C SER A 283 -9.63 18.16 11.05
N GLU A 284 -9.99 19.38 10.63
CA GLU A 284 -9.61 20.62 11.30
C GLU A 284 -10.72 21.06 12.26
N SER A 285 -10.33 21.51 13.46
CA SER A 285 -11.20 22.18 14.43
C SER A 285 -10.66 23.57 14.71
N ILE A 286 -11.47 24.58 14.43
CA ILE A 286 -11.12 26.00 14.58
C ILE A 286 -11.87 26.56 15.78
N MET A 287 -11.14 26.93 16.83
CA MET A 287 -11.67 27.68 17.97
C MET A 287 -11.44 29.18 17.74
N LYS A 288 -12.55 29.92 17.66
CA LYS A 288 -12.56 31.39 17.53
C LYS A 288 -13.08 32.01 18.81
N ILE A 289 -12.21 32.75 19.50
CA ILE A 289 -12.58 33.54 20.68
C ILE A 289 -12.82 34.98 20.20
N ILE A 290 -14.07 35.43 20.24
CA ILE A 290 -14.43 36.82 19.92
C ILE A 290 -14.23 37.65 21.18
N THR A 291 -13.36 38.66 21.10
CA THR A 291 -13.09 39.58 22.21
C THR A 291 -12.61 38.82 23.46
N ILE A 292 -11.34 38.45 23.48
CA ILE A 292 -10.77 37.70 24.62
C ILE A 292 -10.76 38.54 25.91
N ASN A 293 -11.27 37.96 26.99
CA ASN A 293 -11.26 38.54 28.33
C ASN A 293 -10.01 38.16 29.11
N GLU A 294 -9.67 38.92 30.16
CA GLU A 294 -8.46 38.69 30.96
C GLU A 294 -8.42 37.28 31.60
N TYR A 295 -9.56 36.75 32.04
CA TYR A 295 -9.66 35.41 32.63
C TYR A 295 -9.51 34.26 31.60
N GLN A 296 -9.61 34.57 30.30
CA GLN A 296 -9.51 33.59 29.22
C GLN A 296 -8.07 33.36 28.76
N PHE A 297 -7.09 34.16 29.21
CA PHE A 297 -5.68 33.91 28.96
C PHE A 297 -5.19 32.74 29.83
N ASN A 298 -5.18 31.54 29.24
CA ASN A 298 -4.83 30.30 29.90
C ASN A 298 -4.32 29.28 28.86
N GLN A 299 -3.98 28.08 29.34
CA GLN A 299 -3.75 26.93 28.49
C GLN A 299 -5.09 26.30 28.09
N TYR A 300 -5.22 26.00 26.80
CA TYR A 300 -6.35 25.26 26.22
C TYR A 300 -5.83 23.95 25.65
N GLU A 301 -6.66 22.92 25.71
CA GLU A 301 -6.39 21.60 25.18
C GLU A 301 -7.35 21.32 24.03
N CYS A 302 -6.80 20.87 22.91
CA CYS A 302 -7.56 20.22 21.85
C CYS A 302 -7.39 18.72 22.02
N LYS A 303 -8.50 17.98 22.20
CA LYS A 303 -8.50 16.54 22.41
C LYS A 303 -9.27 15.83 21.29
N GLY A 304 -8.62 14.87 20.65
CA GLY A 304 -9.23 13.95 19.68
C GLY A 304 -9.36 12.56 20.27
N GLU A 305 -10.48 11.89 20.02
CA GLU A 305 -10.77 10.55 20.55
C GLU A 305 -11.44 9.67 19.47
N ASN A 306 -10.90 8.46 19.29
CA ASN A 306 -11.50 7.41 18.48
C ASN A 306 -11.55 6.09 19.28
N ILE A 307 -12.05 5.02 18.65
CA ILE A 307 -12.18 3.71 19.29
C ILE A 307 -10.86 3.10 19.79
N LEU A 308 -9.70 3.58 19.31
CA LEU A 308 -8.38 3.11 19.70
C LEU A 308 -7.76 3.93 20.83
N GLY A 309 -8.36 5.07 21.19
CA GLY A 309 -7.93 5.91 22.31
C GLY A 309 -8.02 7.40 22.00
N TYR A 310 -7.35 8.19 22.83
CA TYR A 310 -7.35 9.65 22.73
C TYR A 310 -5.93 10.22 22.77
N LYS A 311 -5.78 11.39 22.14
CA LYS A 311 -4.59 12.24 22.23
C LYS A 311 -5.01 13.70 22.29
N SER A 312 -4.10 14.52 22.79
CA SER A 312 -4.32 15.95 22.95
C SER A 312 -3.08 16.75 22.61
N ASP A 313 -3.29 17.98 22.18
CA ASP A 313 -2.26 19.01 22.07
C ASP A 313 -2.75 20.30 22.73
N TYR A 314 -1.81 21.18 23.08
CA TYR A 314 -2.07 22.31 23.97
C TYR A 314 -1.60 23.64 23.36
N ILE A 315 -2.35 24.70 23.65
CA ILE A 315 -2.02 26.07 23.29
C ILE A 315 -2.05 26.97 24.51
N ASN A 316 -1.03 27.82 24.68
CA ASN A 316 -1.03 28.85 25.71
C ASN A 316 -1.44 30.21 25.13
N LEU A 317 -2.50 30.82 25.68
CA LEU A 317 -2.91 32.18 25.35
C LEU A 317 -2.37 33.16 26.40
N GLN A 318 -1.48 34.06 25.99
CA GLN A 318 -0.81 35.00 26.92
C GLN A 318 -1.22 36.45 26.65
N GLN A 319 -1.57 37.16 27.73
CA GLN A 319 -1.92 38.58 27.67
C GLN A 319 -0.69 39.45 27.40
N ILE A 320 -0.75 40.29 26.38
CA ILE A 320 0.21 41.37 26.18
C ILE A 320 -0.23 42.57 27.02
N SER A 321 0.61 42.97 27.97
CA SER A 321 0.40 44.18 28.75
C SER A 321 0.88 45.42 27.97
N ARG A 322 0.01 46.44 27.83
CA ARG A 322 0.47 47.74 27.33
C ARG A 322 1.48 48.35 28.31
N VAL A 323 2.70 48.62 27.85
CA VAL A 323 3.68 49.37 28.64
C VAL A 323 3.13 50.78 28.86
N ARG A 324 2.73 51.11 30.10
CA ARG A 324 2.40 52.49 30.45
C ARG A 324 3.63 53.36 30.18
N LYS A 325 3.56 54.27 29.21
CA LYS A 325 4.57 55.33 29.01
C LYS A 325 4.61 56.17 30.28
N VAL A 326 5.58 55.90 31.15
CA VAL A 326 5.84 56.78 32.30
C VAL A 326 6.44 58.05 31.72
N LYS A 327 5.72 59.18 31.82
CA LYS A 327 6.33 60.49 31.52
C LYS A 327 7.54 60.63 32.45
N PRO A 328 8.78 60.73 31.92
CA PRO A 328 9.93 60.95 32.76
C PRO A 328 9.74 62.24 33.56
N LYS A 329 10.01 62.20 34.86
CA LYS A 329 10.18 63.44 35.62
C LYS A 329 11.52 64.04 35.19
N ILE A 330 11.45 65.24 34.63
CA ILE A 330 12.61 66.05 34.26
C ILE A 330 12.87 66.97 35.44
N TYR A 331 14.08 66.89 36.00
CA TYR A 331 14.56 67.84 37.00
C TYR A 331 15.56 68.77 36.32
N THR A 332 15.41 70.07 36.55
CA THR A 332 16.33 71.10 36.08
C THR A 332 17.07 71.67 37.27
N ASP A 333 18.38 71.48 37.33
CA ASP A 333 19.24 72.15 38.29
C ASP A 333 20.08 73.19 37.54
N GLU A 334 20.06 74.44 38.00
CA GLU A 334 20.94 75.49 37.49
C GLU A 334 22.28 75.44 38.23
N ILE A 335 23.35 75.16 37.49
CA ILE A 335 24.70 75.21 38.02
C ILE A 335 25.34 76.49 37.50
N ASN A 336 25.69 77.39 38.43
CA ASN A 336 26.37 78.63 38.12
C ASN A 336 27.83 78.55 38.60
N ARG A 337 28.77 78.60 37.66
CA ARG A 337 30.20 78.72 37.97
C ARG A 337 30.82 79.79 37.08
N ASN A 338 31.46 80.76 37.72
CA ASN A 338 32.23 81.83 37.09
C ASN A 338 31.46 82.58 35.97
N GLY A 339 30.21 82.94 36.24
CA GLY A 339 29.41 83.77 35.33
C GLY A 339 28.81 83.04 34.12
N ARG A 340 28.93 81.70 34.05
CA ARG A 340 28.22 80.87 33.07
C ARG A 340 27.22 79.97 33.80
N THR A 341 25.94 80.11 33.43
CA THR A 341 24.85 79.26 33.90
C THR A 341 24.67 78.09 32.94
N ALA A 342 24.67 76.86 33.46
CA ALA A 342 24.32 75.66 32.72
C ALA A 342 23.09 75.00 33.36
N LEU A 343 22.10 74.64 32.55
CA LEU A 343 20.92 73.89 32.97
C LEU A 343 21.20 72.39 32.87
N LEU A 344 21.28 71.70 34.00
CA LEU A 344 21.43 70.25 34.06
C LEU A 344 20.04 69.59 34.03
N LEU A 345 19.73 68.91 32.94
CA LEU A 345 18.49 68.13 32.79
C LEU A 345 18.74 66.69 33.24
N THR A 346 18.22 66.29 34.39
CA THR A 346 18.30 64.88 34.85
C THR A 346 16.95 64.17 34.67
N LYS A 347 16.98 62.98 34.09
CA LYS A 347 15.80 62.15 33.79
C LYS A 347 15.77 60.95 34.74
N SER A 348 14.79 60.93 35.66
CA SER A 348 14.60 59.82 36.60
C SER A 348 13.45 58.90 36.18
N HIS A 349 13.72 57.59 36.07
CA HIS A 349 12.72 56.55 35.85
C HIS A 349 12.53 55.69 37.11
N LYS A 350 11.29 55.53 37.58
CA LYS A 350 10.96 54.49 38.57
C LYS A 350 11.10 53.12 37.90
N LYS A 351 12.03 52.29 38.42
CA LYS A 351 12.35 50.90 38.03
C LYS A 351 11.22 50.17 37.27
N LYS A 352 11.34 50.10 35.94
CA LYS A 352 10.81 49.01 35.12
C LYS A 352 11.91 48.56 34.17
N LYS A 353 12.22 47.27 34.16
CA LYS A 353 13.27 46.69 33.32
C LYS A 353 12.90 46.86 31.84
N ASN A 354 13.90 47.24 31.05
CA ASN A 354 13.92 47.37 29.59
C ASN A 354 13.20 48.60 28.99
N LEU A 355 13.62 49.81 29.39
CA LEU A 355 13.39 51.03 28.60
C LEU A 355 14.70 51.42 27.92
N THR A 356 14.75 51.39 26.59
CA THR A 356 15.81 52.02 25.80
C THR A 356 15.58 53.54 25.80
N ILE A 357 16.55 54.29 26.35
CA ILE A 357 16.51 55.76 26.40
C ILE A 357 17.35 56.28 25.24
N THR A 358 16.72 56.91 24.24
CA THR A 358 17.41 57.68 23.21
C THR A 358 17.40 59.15 23.60
N THR A 359 18.59 59.75 23.74
CA THR A 359 18.78 61.20 23.88
C THR A 359 19.18 61.76 22.53
N THR A 360 18.42 62.72 22.01
CA THR A 360 18.78 63.50 20.81
C THR A 360 19.25 64.87 21.28
N GLU A 361 20.54 65.15 21.15
CA GLU A 361 21.04 66.52 21.30
C GLU A 361 20.64 67.30 20.05
N SER A 362 19.81 68.33 20.22
CA SER A 362 19.62 69.34 19.18
C SER A 362 20.33 70.61 19.62
N ASN A 363 21.47 70.90 19.00
CA ASN A 363 22.14 72.19 19.15
C ASN A 363 21.27 73.27 18.49
N LYS A 364 20.29 73.80 19.22
CA LYS A 364 19.59 75.05 18.89
C LYS A 364 19.82 76.05 20.01
N ILE A 365 20.67 77.04 19.70
CA ILE A 365 20.86 78.24 20.53
C ILE A 365 19.56 79.04 20.46
N PHE A 366 18.79 79.07 21.55
CA PHE A 366 17.69 80.01 21.69
C PHE A 366 18.25 81.33 22.22
N LEU A 367 18.43 82.30 21.32
CA LEU A 367 18.50 83.71 21.71
C LEU A 367 17.09 84.13 22.12
N SER A 368 16.83 84.28 23.42
CA SER A 368 15.61 84.95 23.86
C SER A 368 15.83 86.46 23.77
N ASN A 369 15.53 87.03 22.60
CA ASN A 369 15.07 88.41 22.55
C ASN A 369 13.54 88.39 22.62
N SER A 370 13.02 89.38 23.34
CA SER A 370 11.61 89.60 23.63
C SER A 370 10.71 89.59 22.39
N PHE A 371 9.44 89.25 22.64
CA PHE A 371 8.23 89.41 21.82
C PHE A 371 7.73 88.20 20.99
N ALA A 372 6.48 87.86 21.31
CA ALA A 372 5.40 87.43 20.41
C ALA A 372 5.33 85.96 19.95
N LYS A 373 4.34 85.26 20.55
CA LYS A 373 3.19 84.57 19.93
C LYS A 373 3.31 83.97 18.53
N LYS A 374 2.62 82.81 18.40
CA LYS A 374 2.15 82.11 17.17
C LYS A 374 3.26 81.36 16.43
N ILE A 375 3.07 80.25 15.72
CA ILE A 375 2.03 79.22 15.51
C ILE A 375 2.78 78.15 14.66
N GLU A 376 2.41 76.88 14.85
CA GLU A 376 2.39 75.76 13.87
C GLU A 376 3.56 75.32 12.95
N TRP A 377 3.77 73.98 12.98
CA TRP A 377 4.00 72.97 11.91
C TRP A 377 4.99 73.23 10.75
N PHE A 378 5.86 72.25 10.45
CA PHE A 378 5.86 71.40 9.23
C PHE A 378 7.17 70.59 9.06
N TRP A 379 7.13 69.65 8.10
CA TRP A 379 7.81 68.36 7.97
C TRP A 379 9.24 68.31 7.33
N LEU A 380 9.92 67.19 7.61
CA LEU A 380 10.74 66.27 6.77
C LEU A 380 12.09 66.59 6.11
N LEU A 381 12.88 65.50 6.09
CA LEU A 381 13.93 65.05 5.14
C LEU A 381 15.20 65.90 5.10
N SER A 382 16.43 65.41 4.89
CA SER A 382 17.08 64.13 4.58
C SER A 382 18.59 64.48 4.56
N LEU A 383 19.59 63.64 4.83
CA LEU A 383 20.20 62.63 3.96
C LEU A 383 21.53 62.25 4.63
N PHE A 384 21.85 60.96 4.60
CA PHE A 384 23.17 60.39 4.85
C PHE A 384 24.13 60.73 3.70
N ILE A 385 25.44 60.91 3.97
CA ILE A 385 26.58 60.50 3.11
C ILE A 385 27.87 60.45 3.97
N ASN A 386 28.29 59.21 4.26
CA ASN A 386 29.61 58.55 4.09
C ASN A 386 30.98 59.17 4.45
N TRP A 387 31.86 58.20 4.83
CA TRP A 387 33.34 58.14 4.73
C TRP A 387 34.15 58.75 5.90
N ILE A 388 35.10 58.10 6.59
CA ILE A 388 36.20 57.20 6.18
C ILE A 388 36.60 56.21 7.30
N ARG A 389 37.22 55.12 6.81
CA ARG A 389 37.83 53.92 7.38
C ARG A 389 38.98 54.08 8.41
N PRO A 390 39.44 52.95 9.00
CA PRO A 390 40.09 52.84 10.32
C PRO A 390 41.59 52.49 10.25
N VAL A 391 42.18 52.26 11.43
CA VAL A 391 43.17 51.18 11.67
C VAL A 391 42.52 50.15 12.58
#